data_AF-A0A7D5ZG11-F1
#
_entry.id   AF-A0A7D5ZG11-F1
#
_cell.length_a   1.000
_cell.length_b   1.000
_cell.length_c   1.000
_cell.angle_alpha   90.00
_cell.angle_beta   90.00
_cell.angle_gamma   90.00
#
_symmetry.space_group_name_H-M   'P 1'
#
loop_
_entity.id
_entity.type
_entity.pdbx_description
1 polymer ?
#
loop_
_entity_poly.entity_id
_entity_poly.type
_entity_poly.pdbx_seq_one_letter_code
_entity_poly.pdbx_strand_id
1 'polypeptide(L)' 'MFALLRGLAILALLLIVYAGFRYARERDPRWLRNIRVVLFSLLGIGVMFGIGLFIERLTLG' A
#
# COMPACT_ATOMS: atom_id res chain seq x y z
N MET A 1 16.13 -9.43 0.13
CA MET A 1 15.23 -8.46 0.81
C MET A 1 14.65 -7.39 -0.13
N PHE A 2 15.45 -6.67 -0.91
CA PHE A 2 14.96 -5.57 -1.77
C PHE A 2 13.99 -6.02 -2.88
N ALA A 3 14.19 -7.19 -3.47
CA ALA A 3 13.35 -7.72 -4.55
C ALA A 3 11.92 -8.09 -4.09
N LEU A 4 11.77 -8.59 -2.86
CA LEU A 4 10.48 -9.01 -2.32
C LEU A 4 9.57 -7.79 -2.04
N LEU A 5 10.14 -6.75 -1.42
CA LEU A 5 9.47 -5.47 -1.19
C LEU A 5 9.07 -4.79 -2.51
N ARG A 6 9.96 -4.80 -3.51
CA ARG A 6 9.64 -4.32 -4.86
C ARG A 6 8.50 -5.12 -5.49
N GLY A 7 8.51 -6.45 -5.38
CA GLY A 7 7.44 -7.31 -5.89
C GLY A 7 6.09 -6.99 -5.26
N LEU A 8 6.04 -6.82 -3.93
CA LEU A 8 4.84 -6.41 -3.20
C LEU A 8 4.34 -5.03 -3.64
N ALA A 9 5.25 -4.06 -3.81
CA ALA A 9 4.89 -2.72 -4.29
C ALA A 9 4.30 -2.76 -5.71
N ILE A 10 4.90 -3.53 -6.63
CA ILE A 10 4.40 -3.71 -7.99
C ILE A 10 3.03 -4.38 -8.00
N LEU A 11 2.83 -5.43 -7.19
CA LEU A 11 1.55 -6.11 -7.03
C LEU A 11 0.46 -5.16 -6.50
N ALA A 12 0.78 -4.36 -5.48
CA ALA A 12 -0.13 -3.37 -4.94
C ALA A 12 -0.51 -2.32 -6.01
N LEU A 13 0.47 -1.87 -6.80
CA LEU A 13 0.25 -0.91 -7.88
C LEU A 13 -0.68 -1.51 -8.96
N LEU A 14 -0.42 -2.75 -9.38
CA LEU A 14 -1.26 -3.46 -10.36
C LEU A 14 -2.69 -3.65 -9.85
N LEU A 15 -2.86 -4.01 -8.58
CA LEU A 15 -4.19 -4.14 -7.95
C LEU A 15 -4.95 -2.81 -7.93
N ILE A 16 -4.27 -1.70 -7.60
CA ILE A 16 -4.89 -0.37 -7.59
C ILE A 16 -5.28 0.05 -9.02
N VAL A 17 -4.39 -0.11 -9.99
CA VAL A 17 -4.64 0.25 -11.40
C VAL A 17 -5.78 -0.58 -11.98
N TYR A 18 -5.76 -1.89 -11.75
CA TYR A 18 -6.83 -2.79 -12.20
C TYR A 18 -8.18 -2.45 -11.56
N ALA A 19 -8.21 -2.24 -10.24
CA ALA A 19 -9.42 -1.84 -9.54
C ALA A 19 -9.92 -0.47 -10.00
N GLY A 20 -9.03 0.47 -10.31
CA GLY A 20 -9.35 1.79 -10.85
C GLY A 20 -9.98 1.71 -12.24
N PHE A 21 -9.40 0.92 -13.14
CA PHE A 21 -9.97 0.66 -14.47
C PHE A 21 -11.35 0.00 -14.39
N ARG A 22 -11.51 -1.01 -13.52
CA ARG A 22 -12.81 -1.68 -13.31
C ARG A 22 -13.84 -0.74 -12.69
N TYR A 23 -13.45 0.08 -11.72
CA TYR A 23 -14.31 1.11 -11.15
C TYR A 23 -14.78 2.12 -12.20
N ALA A 24 -13.88 2.61 -13.06
CA ALA A 24 -14.24 3.56 -14.13
C ALA A 24 -15.26 2.96 -15.11
N ARG A 25 -15.18 1.65 -15.37
CA ARG A 25 -16.06 0.95 -16.30
C ARG A 25 -17.40 0.54 -15.69
N GLU A 26 -17.41 0.00 -14.48
CA GLU A 26 -18.62 -0.57 -13.86
C GLU A 26 -19.31 0.39 -12.88
N ARG A 27 -18.60 1.43 -12.40
CA ARG A 27 -19.03 2.34 -11.32
C ARG A 27 -19.51 1.63 -10.05
N ASP A 28 -19.15 0.37 -9.85
CA ASP A 28 -19.53 -0.38 -8.67
C ASP A 28 -18.69 0.06 -7.45
N PRO A 29 -19.30 0.53 -6.36
CA PRO A 29 -18.60 1.00 -5.16
C PRO A 29 -17.71 -0.07 -4.50
N ARG A 30 -17.91 -1.35 -4.81
CA ARG A 30 -17.05 -2.45 -4.32
C ARG A 30 -15.58 -2.27 -4.73
N TRP A 31 -15.32 -1.80 -5.96
CA TRP A 31 -13.97 -1.54 -6.43
C TRP A 31 -13.30 -0.39 -5.69
N LEU A 32 -14.07 0.63 -5.31
CA LEU A 32 -13.59 1.75 -4.52
C LEU A 32 -13.20 1.32 -3.09
N ARG A 33 -13.95 0.37 -2.51
CA ARG A 33 -13.59 -0.26 -1.23
C ARG A 33 -12.26 -1.01 -1.33
N ASN A 34 -12.04 -1.77 -2.41
CA ASN A 34 -10.78 -2.48 -2.62
C ASN A 34 -9.59 -1.51 -2.72
N ILE A 35 -9.72 -0.43 -3.50
CA ILE A 35 -8.69 0.62 -3.60
C ILE A 35 -8.41 1.22 -2.22
N ARG A 36 -9.45 1.55 -1.46
CA ARG A 36 -9.33 2.12 -0.11
C ARG A 36 -8.58 1.16 0.83
N VAL A 37 -8.93 -0.13 0.83
CA VAL A 37 -8.26 -1.13 1.68
C VAL A 37 -6.78 -1.24 1.32
N VAL A 38 -6.44 -1.30 0.03
CA VAL A 38 -5.03 -1.37 -0.42
C VAL A 38 -4.27 -0.11 -0.02
N LEU A 39 -4.86 1.07 -0.20
CA LEU A 39 -4.25 2.35 0.23
C LEU A 39 -4.01 2.40 1.73
N PHE A 40 -5.00 2.02 2.56
CA PHE A 40 -4.85 1.99 4.02
C PHE A 40 -3.79 0.99 4.47
N SER A 41 -3.68 -0.15 3.77
CA SER A 41 -2.68 -1.18 4.06
C SER A 41 -1.27 -0.65 3.77
N LEU A 42 -1.08 0.01 2.62
CA LEU A 42 0.19 0.67 2.26
C LEU A 42 0.56 1.77 3.27
N LEU A 43 -0.42 2.58 3.67
CA LEU A 43 -0.23 3.62 4.68
C LEU A 43 0.19 3.02 6.03
N GLY A 44 -0.49 1.97 6.49
CA GLY A 44 -0.16 1.29 7.74
C GLY A 44 1.26 0.72 7.74
N ILE A 45 1.67 0.10 6.64
CA ILE A 45 3.05 -0.38 6.47
C ILE A 45 4.03 0.79 6.52
N GLY A 46 3.75 1.89 5.80
CA GLY A 46 4.60 3.09 5.82
C GLY A 46 4.76 3.68 7.22
N VAL A 47 3.67 3.76 7.99
CA VAL A 47 3.69 4.23 9.39
C VAL A 47 4.51 3.31 10.28
N MET A 48 4.36 1.98 10.17
CA MET A 48 5.17 1.04 10.96
C MET A 48 6.66 1.16 10.66
N PHE A 49 7.04 1.28 9.39
CA PHE A 49 8.43 1.52 9.00
C PHE A 49 8.94 2.86 9.54
N GLY A 50 8.13 3.92 9.47
CA GLY A 50 8.47 5.23 10.01
C GLY A 50 8.69 5.21 11.52
N ILE A 51 7.80 4.55 12.27
CA ILE A 51 7.93 4.38 13.72
C ILE A 51 9.17 3.54 14.06
N GLY A 52 9.41 2.45 13.34
CA GLY A 52 10.61 1.62 13.53
C GLY A 52 11.89 2.43 13.37
N LEU A 53 11.99 3.22 12.29
CA LEU A 53 13.12 4.13 12.06
C LEU A 53 13.22 5.22 13.12
N PHE A 54 12.10 5.76 13.60
CA PHE A 54 12.08 6.77 14.65
C PHE A 54 12.62 6.22 15.98
N ILE A 55 12.20 5.01 16.36
CA ILE A 55 12.70 4.31 17.56
C ILE A 55 14.18 4.00 17.40
N GLU A 56 14.61 3.51 16.23
CA GLU A 56 16.02 3.24 15.92
C GLU A 56 16.87 4.51 16.12
N ARG A 57 16.38 5.65 15.64
CA ARG A 57 17.06 6.95 15.77
C ARG A 57 17.13 7.47 17.20
N LEU A 58 16.15 7.14 18.05
CA LEU A 58 16.15 7.49 19.48
C LEU A 58 16.97 6.53 20.33
N THR A 59 17.22 5.31 19.85
CA THR A 59 17.91 4.26 20.62
C THR A 59 19.40 4.21 20.30
N LEU A 60 19.79 4.52 19.05
CA LEU A 60 21.17 4.48 18.56
C LEU A 60 21.79 5.86 18.32
N GLY A 61 21.02 6.94 18.48
CA GLY A 61 21.48 8.33 18.44
C GLY A 61 21.61 8.90 19.85
#